data_AF-E5B2D3-F1
#
_entry.id   AF-E5B2D3-F1
#
_cell.length_a   1.000
_cell.length_b   1.000
_cell.length_c   1.000
_cell.angle_alpha   90.00
_cell.angle_beta   90.00
_cell.angle_gamma   90.00
#
_symmetry.space_group_name_H-M   'P 1'
#
loop_
_entity.id
_entity.type
_entity.pdbx_description
1 polymer ?
#
loop_
_entity_poly.entity_id
_entity_poly.type
_entity_poly.pdbx_seq_one_letter_code
_entity_poly.pdbx_strand_id
1 'polypeptide(L)'
;MDAWRKGNEFVRMLERSQDILQGNIARTESQLTQIRARIIEFQHENALINQQIKLLTPSGVLKRDDIYKGIRKQGALLTHLQMVIQKITQLEHEQFSHEQELEGFRFAKNMLDKRHCKLTFYLQQLRRERSRRKDINAENEIQEIVGYGKRNF
;
A
#
# COMPACT_ATOMS: atom_id res chain seq x y z
N MET A 1 10.71 -34.89 10.53
CA MET A 1 11.58 -33.70 10.70
C MET A 1 11.33 -32.69 9.60
N ASP A 2 11.18 -33.15 8.36
CA ASP A 2 11.10 -32.31 7.18
C ASP A 2 9.88 -31.40 7.12
N ALA A 3 8.69 -31.87 7.52
CA ALA A 3 7.47 -31.06 7.49
C ALA A 3 7.58 -29.79 8.36
N TRP A 4 8.21 -29.89 9.54
CA TRP A 4 8.41 -28.73 10.42
C TRP A 4 9.49 -27.78 9.86
N ARG A 5 10.59 -28.32 9.33
CA ARG A 5 11.66 -27.51 8.71
C ARG A 5 11.17 -26.79 7.45
N LYS A 6 10.59 -27.52 6.50
CA LYS A 6 9.99 -26.97 5.27
C LYS A 6 8.87 -25.98 5.58
N GLY A 7 8.08 -26.26 6.63
CA GLY A 7 7.07 -25.33 7.11
C GLY A 7 7.67 -23.99 7.56
N ASN A 8 8.72 -24.01 8.38
CA ASN A 8 9.38 -22.77 8.82
C ASN A 8 10.06 -22.03 7.66
N GLU A 9 10.62 -22.74 6.68
CA GLU A 9 11.14 -22.12 5.46
C GLU A 9 10.02 -21.39 4.69
N PHE A 10 8.84 -22.00 4.61
CA PHE A 10 7.67 -21.38 4.00
C PHE A 10 7.20 -20.14 4.79
N VAL A 11 7.16 -20.19 6.12
CA VAL A 11 6.86 -19.00 6.96
C VAL A 11 7.81 -17.85 6.64
N ARG A 12 9.12 -18.13 6.58
CA ARG A 12 10.13 -17.11 6.25
C ARG A 12 9.93 -16.52 4.86
N MET A 13 9.49 -17.31 3.89
CA MET A 13 9.15 -16.80 2.56
C MET A 13 7.91 -15.90 2.60
N LEU A 14 6.89 -16.24 3.39
CA LEU A 14 5.72 -15.39 3.60
C LEU A 14 6.10 -14.05 4.24
N GLU A 15 6.97 -14.05 5.25
CA GLU A 15 7.48 -12.83 5.91
C GLU A 15 8.19 -11.91 4.92
N ARG A 16 9.10 -12.46 4.11
CA ARG A 16 9.77 -11.68 3.04
C ARG A 16 8.76 -11.09 2.05
N SER A 17 7.70 -11.83 1.74
CA SER A 17 6.66 -11.37 0.81
C SER A 17 5.82 -10.25 1.43
N GLN A 18 5.55 -10.32 2.74
CA GLN A 18 4.90 -9.26 3.50
C GLN A 18 5.76 -7.99 3.54
N ASP A 19 7.07 -8.10 3.75
CA ASP A 19 7.99 -6.95 3.75
C ASP A 19 8.01 -6.24 2.39
N ILE A 20 8.04 -7.02 1.29
CA ILE A 20 7.96 -6.48 -0.07
C ILE A 20 6.64 -5.73 -0.28
N LEU A 21 5.51 -6.33 0.11
CA LEU A 21 4.20 -5.66 0.01
C LEU A 21 4.12 -4.40 0.85
N GLN A 22 4.69 -4.41 2.06
CA GLN A 22 4.74 -3.23 2.92
C GLN A 22 5.55 -2.11 2.27
N GLY A 23 6.67 -2.44 1.63
CA GLY A 23 7.47 -1.50 0.85
C GLY A 23 6.70 -0.93 -0.34
N ASN A 24 5.96 -1.77 -1.07
CA ASN A 24 5.13 -1.33 -2.20
C ASN A 24 4.00 -0.40 -1.73
N ILE A 25 3.29 -0.75 -0.66
CA ILE A 25 2.25 0.09 -0.06
C ILE A 25 2.81 1.47 0.29
N ALA A 26 3.94 1.53 1.00
CA ALA A 26 4.54 2.80 1.39
C ALA A 26 4.96 3.67 0.19
N ARG A 27 5.47 3.05 -0.88
CA ARG A 27 5.83 3.75 -2.13
C ARG A 27 4.59 4.31 -2.82
N THR A 28 3.54 3.51 -3.00
CA THR A 28 2.29 3.94 -3.64
C THR A 28 1.60 5.02 -2.81
N GLU A 29 1.59 4.93 -1.49
CA GLU A 29 1.08 5.98 -0.61
C GLU A 29 1.86 7.29 -0.77
N SER A 30 3.19 7.22 -0.88
CA SER A 30 4.02 8.40 -1.15
C SER A 30 3.78 9.00 -2.54
N GLN A 31 3.48 8.19 -3.55
CA GLN A 31 3.13 8.70 -4.88
C GLN A 31 1.77 9.40 -4.84
N LEU A 32 0.79 8.80 -4.16
CA LEU A 32 -0.53 9.41 -3.96
C LEU A 32 -0.48 10.74 -3.24
N THR A 33 0.38 10.88 -2.21
CA THR A 33 0.54 12.17 -1.52
C THR A 33 1.13 13.24 -2.44
N GLN A 34 2.11 12.89 -3.28
CA GLN A 34 2.68 13.80 -4.28
C GLN A 34 1.65 14.23 -5.33
N ILE A 35 0.88 13.28 -5.88
CA ILE A 35 -0.17 13.56 -6.86
C ILE A 35 -1.22 14.49 -6.27
N ARG A 36 -1.70 14.22 -5.06
CA ARG A 36 -2.69 15.08 -4.37
C ARG A 36 -2.16 16.48 -4.12
N ALA A 37 -0.90 16.61 -3.70
CA ALA A 37 -0.26 17.92 -3.55
C ALA A 37 -0.23 18.68 -4.88
N ARG A 38 0.11 18.00 -5.98
CA ARG A 38 0.16 18.61 -7.31
C ARG A 38 -1.21 19.01 -7.84
N ILE A 39 -2.26 18.22 -7.56
CA ILE A 39 -3.65 18.58 -7.87
C ILE A 39 -4.02 19.88 -7.15
N ILE A 40 -3.70 20.01 -5.86
CA ILE A 40 -3.98 21.23 -5.07
C ILE A 40 -3.25 22.45 -5.67
N GLU A 41 -2.00 22.30 -6.08
CA GLU A 41 -1.24 23.37 -6.76
C GLU A 41 -1.93 23.83 -8.04
N PHE A 42 -2.35 22.90 -8.90
CA PHE A 42 -3.06 23.24 -10.14
C PHE A 42 -4.46 23.81 -9.88
N GLN A 43 -5.16 23.36 -8.84
CA GLN A 43 -6.43 23.96 -8.43
C GLN A 43 -6.25 25.41 -7.97
N HIS A 44 -5.16 25.70 -7.24
CA HIS A 44 -4.81 27.06 -6.87
C HIS A 44 -4.49 27.92 -8.09
N GLU A 45 -3.68 27.41 -9.02
CA GLU A 45 -3.38 28.09 -10.29
C GLU A 45 -4.65 28.37 -11.10
N ASN A 46 -5.57 27.41 -11.18
CA ASN A 46 -6.87 27.57 -11.83
C ASN A 46 -7.68 28.73 -11.20
N ALA A 47 -7.73 28.79 -9.87
CA ALA A 47 -8.41 29.87 -9.15
C ALA A 47 -7.79 31.25 -9.45
N LEU A 48 -6.45 31.34 -9.49
CA LEU A 48 -5.73 32.58 -9.82
C LEU A 48 -6.01 33.03 -11.26
N ILE A 49 -5.97 32.12 -12.24
CA ILE A 49 -6.28 32.44 -13.64
C ILE A 49 -7.72 32.96 -13.77
N ASN A 50 -8.68 32.31 -13.11
CA ASN A 50 -10.07 32.77 -13.09
C ASN A 50 -10.21 34.17 -12.48
N GLN A 51 -9.45 34.49 -11.43
CA GLN A 51 -9.42 35.84 -10.86
C GLN A 51 -8.85 36.85 -11.86
N GLN A 52 -7.77 36.52 -12.57
CA GLN A 52 -7.19 37.39 -13.60
C GLN A 52 -8.16 37.65 -14.75
N ILE A 53 -8.89 36.62 -15.20
CA ILE A 53 -9.93 36.76 -16.23
C ILE A 53 -11.02 37.74 -15.77
N LYS A 54 -11.48 37.62 -14.52
CA LYS A 54 -12.49 38.52 -13.93
C LYS A 54 -12.02 39.97 -13.89
N LEU A 55 -10.75 40.22 -13.56
CA LEU A 55 -10.16 41.57 -13.54
C LEU A 55 -10.05 42.20 -14.94
N LEU A 56 -10.00 41.39 -16.00
CA LEU A 56 -9.97 41.86 -17.38
C LEU A 56 -11.37 42.14 -17.95
N THR A 57 -12.43 41.75 -17.25
CA THR A 57 -13.80 42.02 -17.67
C THR A 57 -14.09 43.51 -17.54
N PRO A 58 -14.45 44.21 -18.64
CA PRO A 58 -14.75 45.64 -18.61
C PRO A 58 -15.82 46.00 -17.58
N SER A 59 -15.54 47.00 -16.73
CA SER A 59 -16.55 47.67 -15.91
C SER A 59 -16.59 49.14 -16.28
N GLY A 60 -17.73 49.62 -16.79
CA GLY A 60 -17.92 51.01 -17.21
C GLY A 60 -17.58 51.30 -18.67
N VAL A 61 -17.44 52.59 -19.02
CA VAL A 61 -17.18 53.05 -20.40
C VAL A 61 -15.68 53.00 -20.68
N LEU A 62 -15.26 52.02 -21.49
CA LEU A 62 -13.87 51.86 -21.94
C LEU A 62 -13.71 52.23 -23.42
N LYS A 63 -12.49 52.62 -23.81
CA LYS A 63 -12.14 52.77 -25.22
C LYS A 63 -12.13 51.40 -25.90
N ARG A 64 -12.52 51.37 -27.17
CA ARG A 64 -12.59 50.16 -27.99
C ARG A 64 -11.26 49.38 -28.00
N ASP A 65 -10.14 50.09 -28.05
CA ASP A 65 -8.80 49.47 -28.06
C ASP A 65 -8.48 48.73 -26.76
N ASP A 66 -8.92 49.26 -25.62
CA ASP A 66 -8.71 48.64 -24.31
C ASP A 66 -9.57 47.39 -24.15
N ILE A 67 -10.79 47.42 -24.69
CA ILE A 67 -11.68 46.24 -24.76
C ILE A 67 -11.01 45.13 -25.57
N TYR A 68 -10.50 45.40 -26.78
CA TYR A 68 -9.84 44.38 -27.60
C TYR A 68 -8.53 43.86 -26.99
N LYS A 69 -7.78 44.69 -26.27
CA LYS A 69 -6.60 44.24 -25.51
C LYS A 69 -7.01 43.30 -24.37
N GLY A 70 -8.08 43.62 -23.65
CA GLY A 70 -8.65 42.77 -22.59
C GLY A 70 -9.08 41.41 -23.13
N ILE A 71 -9.86 41.39 -24.21
CA ILE A 71 -10.33 40.16 -24.87
C ILE A 71 -9.14 39.27 -25.30
N ARG A 72 -8.10 39.85 -25.91
CA ARG A 72 -6.91 39.07 -26.30
C ARG A 72 -6.21 38.43 -25.11
N LYS A 73 -6.05 39.16 -24.00
CA LYS A 73 -5.46 38.63 -22.76
C LYS A 73 -6.34 37.56 -22.13
N GLN A 74 -7.66 37.75 -22.12
CA GLN A 74 -8.61 36.73 -21.66
C GLN A 74 -8.50 35.45 -22.49
N GLY A 75 -8.39 35.56 -23.82
CA GLY A 75 -8.19 34.41 -24.70
C GLY A 75 -6.96 33.58 -24.33
N ALA A 76 -5.81 34.24 -24.13
CA ALA A 76 -4.58 33.56 -23.71
C ALA A 76 -4.73 32.88 -22.33
N LEU A 77 -5.38 33.54 -21.37
CA LEU A 77 -5.64 32.98 -20.05
C LEU A 77 -6.60 31.78 -20.10
N LEU A 78 -7.62 31.82 -20.97
CA LEU A 78 -8.53 30.68 -21.17
C LEU A 78 -7.81 29.48 -21.77
N THR A 79 -6.91 29.69 -22.73
CA THR A 79 -6.07 28.61 -23.27
C THR A 79 -5.17 28.00 -22.19
N HIS A 80 -4.58 28.84 -21.33
CA HIS A 80 -3.80 28.34 -20.19
C HIS A 80 -4.67 27.56 -19.20
N LEU A 81 -5.85 28.09 -18.85
CA LEU A 81 -6.81 27.45 -17.96
C LEU A 81 -7.19 26.05 -18.46
N GLN A 82 -7.40 25.90 -19.76
CA GLN A 82 -7.73 24.61 -20.37
C GLN A 82 -6.59 23.60 -20.21
N MET A 83 -5.33 24.02 -20.35
CA MET A 83 -4.18 23.15 -20.08
C MET A 83 -4.10 22.74 -18.60
N VAL A 84 -4.37 23.67 -17.68
CA VAL A 84 -4.37 23.38 -16.24
C VAL A 84 -5.46 22.36 -15.89
N ILE A 85 -6.67 22.52 -16.43
CA ILE A 85 -7.78 21.57 -16.24
C ILE A 85 -7.40 20.18 -16.77
N GLN A 86 -6.82 20.09 -17.97
CA GLN A 86 -6.37 18.81 -18.53
C GLN A 86 -5.35 18.11 -17.63
N LYS A 87 -4.40 18.87 -17.06
CA LYS A 87 -3.41 18.32 -16.11
C LYS A 87 -4.06 17.81 -14.83
N ILE A 88 -5.04 18.53 -14.29
CA ILE A 88 -5.80 18.08 -13.12
C ILE A 88 -6.50 16.76 -13.44
N THR A 89 -7.23 16.67 -14.55
CA THR A 89 -7.94 15.45 -14.95
C THR A 89 -6.99 14.27 -15.17
N GLN A 90 -5.81 14.51 -15.74
CA GLN A 90 -4.79 13.48 -15.87
C GLN A 90 -4.32 12.96 -14.49
N LEU A 91 -4.00 13.88 -13.58
CA LEU A 91 -3.55 13.53 -12.23
C LEU A 91 -4.64 12.82 -11.41
N GLU A 92 -5.91 13.19 -11.58
CA GLU A 92 -7.05 12.50 -10.96
C GLU A 92 -7.18 11.06 -11.46
N HIS A 93 -6.93 10.82 -12.75
CA HIS A 93 -6.90 9.48 -13.30
C HIS A 93 -5.74 8.65 -12.75
N GLU A 94 -4.53 9.23 -12.69
CA GLU A 94 -3.34 8.60 -12.09
C GLU A 94 -3.58 8.30 -10.60
N GLN A 95 -4.19 9.23 -9.85
CA GLN A 95 -4.58 9.03 -8.46
C GLN A 95 -5.51 7.82 -8.32
N PHE A 96 -6.55 7.74 -9.16
CA PHE A 96 -7.50 6.62 -9.12
C PHE A 96 -6.81 5.28 -9.38
N SER A 97 -5.92 5.20 -10.37
CA SER A 97 -5.16 3.97 -10.66
C SER A 97 -4.29 3.54 -9.49
N HIS A 98 -3.58 4.47 -8.83
CA HIS A 98 -2.76 4.16 -7.66
C HIS A 98 -3.60 3.80 -6.42
N GLU A 99 -4.79 4.37 -6.26
CA GLU A 99 -5.71 3.98 -5.18
C GLU A 99 -6.20 2.54 -5.36
N GLN A 100 -6.52 2.13 -6.59
CA GLN A 100 -6.85 0.74 -6.90
C GLN A 100 -5.68 -0.21 -6.65
N GLU A 101 -4.48 0.17 -7.07
CA GLU A 101 -3.27 -0.62 -6.84
C GLU A 101 -2.99 -0.81 -5.34
N LEU A 102 -3.13 0.27 -4.56
CA LEU A 102 -2.96 0.25 -3.11
C LEU A 102 -3.97 -0.67 -2.42
N GLU A 103 -5.23 -0.65 -2.87
CA GLU A 103 -6.25 -1.57 -2.38
C GLU A 103 -5.88 -3.03 -2.69
N GLY A 104 -5.39 -3.29 -3.90
CA GLY A 104 -4.86 -4.59 -4.30
C GLY A 104 -3.73 -5.09 -3.39
N PHE A 105 -2.74 -4.23 -3.09
CA PHE A 105 -1.66 -4.59 -2.17
C PHE A 105 -2.15 -4.85 -0.75
N ARG A 106 -3.08 -4.03 -0.24
CA ARG A 106 -3.68 -4.22 1.09
C ARG A 106 -4.45 -5.53 1.18
N PHE A 107 -5.20 -5.89 0.14
CA PHE A 107 -5.89 -7.18 0.05
C PHE A 107 -4.90 -8.35 0.04
N ALA A 108 -3.85 -8.28 -0.79
CA ALA A 108 -2.81 -9.30 -0.86
C ALA A 108 -2.10 -9.49 0.49
N LYS A 109 -1.77 -8.38 1.17
CA LYS A 109 -1.18 -8.40 2.51
C LYS A 109 -2.10 -9.11 3.51
N ASN A 110 -3.38 -8.73 3.57
CA ASN A 110 -4.35 -9.38 4.45
C ASN A 110 -4.47 -10.90 4.21
N MET A 111 -4.40 -11.34 2.95
CA MET A 111 -4.41 -12.76 2.62
C MET A 111 -3.13 -13.47 3.06
N LEU A 112 -1.96 -12.85 2.90
CA LEU A 112 -0.69 -13.39 3.40
C LEU A 112 -0.67 -13.47 4.92
N ASP A 113 -1.16 -12.43 5.62
CA ASP A 113 -1.23 -12.40 7.09
C ASP A 113 -2.08 -13.56 7.62
N LYS A 114 -3.24 -13.81 7.01
CA LYS A 114 -4.10 -14.96 7.36
C LYS A 114 -3.38 -16.30 7.15
N ARG A 115 -2.64 -16.45 6.04
CA ARG A 115 -1.88 -17.66 5.73
C ARG A 115 -0.72 -17.85 6.71
N HIS A 116 0.03 -16.79 7.01
CA HIS A 116 1.12 -16.78 7.98
C HIS A 116 0.62 -17.22 9.36
N CYS A 117 -0.45 -16.60 9.88
CA CYS A 117 -1.04 -16.96 11.16
C CYS A 117 -1.46 -18.44 11.21
N LYS A 118 -2.18 -18.93 10.19
CA LYS A 118 -2.64 -20.32 10.13
C LYS A 118 -1.48 -21.31 10.15
N LEU A 119 -0.44 -21.03 9.35
CA LEU A 119 0.70 -21.94 9.22
C LEU A 119 1.58 -21.92 10.47
N THR A 120 1.83 -20.73 11.03
CA THR A 120 2.58 -20.57 12.29
C THR A 120 1.91 -21.33 13.43
N PHE A 121 0.58 -21.21 13.57
CA PHE A 121 -0.17 -21.96 14.58
C PHE A 121 -0.04 -23.47 14.37
N TYR A 122 -0.23 -23.95 13.13
CA TYR A 122 -0.09 -25.37 12.80
C TYR A 122 1.31 -25.92 13.15
N LEU A 123 2.37 -25.20 12.78
CA LEU A 123 3.75 -25.61 13.07
C LEU A 123 4.05 -25.61 14.58
N GLN A 124 3.44 -24.70 15.34
CA GLN A 124 3.57 -24.67 16.79
C GLN A 124 2.91 -25.92 17.42
N GLN A 125 1.75 -26.34 16.93
CA GLN A 125 1.08 -27.56 17.39
C GLN A 125 1.93 -28.81 17.11
N LEU A 126 2.44 -28.94 15.87
CA LEU A 126 3.34 -30.05 15.51
C LEU A 126 4.59 -30.10 16.40
N ARG A 127 5.15 -28.93 16.74
CA ARG A 127 6.30 -28.85 17.65
C ARG A 127 5.95 -29.34 19.05
N ARG A 128 4.82 -28.89 19.61
CA ARG A 128 4.35 -29.28 20.95
C ARG A 128 4.09 -30.78 21.04
N GLU A 129 3.36 -31.32 20.07
CA GLU A 129 3.05 -32.75 20.03
C GLU A 129 4.33 -33.60 19.95
N ARG A 130 5.30 -33.16 19.15
CA ARG A 130 6.60 -33.83 19.08
C ARG A 130 7.35 -33.78 20.40
N SER A 131 7.41 -32.64 21.08
CA SER A 131 8.04 -32.54 22.40
C SER A 131 7.39 -33.52 23.37
N ARG A 132 6.05 -33.55 23.43
CA ARG A 132 5.32 -34.49 24.28
C ARG A 132 5.66 -35.96 23.98
N ARG A 133 5.73 -36.35 22.70
CA ARG A 133 6.12 -37.73 22.31
C ARG A 133 7.55 -38.06 22.74
N LYS A 134 8.48 -37.10 22.71
CA LYS A 134 9.84 -37.31 23.21
C LYS A 134 9.86 -37.52 24.72
N ASP A 135 9.10 -36.71 25.47
CA ASP A 135 9.02 -36.82 26.93
C ASP A 135 8.44 -38.18 27.33
N ILE A 136 7.35 -38.61 26.67
CA ILE A 136 6.75 -39.94 26.87
C ILE A 136 7.73 -41.07 26.55
N ASN A 137 8.47 -40.97 25.43
CA ASN A 137 9.45 -41.99 25.08
C ASN A 137 10.59 -42.07 26.10
N ALA A 138 11.09 -40.93 26.58
CA ALA A 138 12.12 -40.89 27.61
C ALA A 138 11.62 -41.50 28.94
N GLU A 139 10.36 -41.22 29.31
CA GLU A 139 9.74 -41.83 30.49
C GLU A 139 9.59 -43.34 30.33
N ASN A 140 9.14 -43.82 29.17
CA ASN A 140 9.03 -45.25 28.87
C ASN A 140 10.40 -45.94 28.93
N GLU A 141 11.45 -45.34 28.35
CA GLU A 141 12.83 -45.86 28.42
C GLU A 141 13.30 -45.98 29.88
N ILE A 142 13.02 -44.98 30.72
CA ILE A 142 13.34 -45.04 32.16
C ILE A 142 12.57 -46.16 32.86
N GLN A 143 11.27 -46.30 32.58
CA GLN A 143 10.44 -47.36 33.17
C GLN A 143 10.91 -48.76 32.75
N GLU A 144 11.32 -48.95 31.49
CA GLU A 144 11.92 -50.19 31.01
C GLU A 144 13.23 -50.49 31.75
N ILE A 145 14.13 -49.51 31.89
CA ILE A 145 15.39 -49.68 32.63
C ILE A 145 15.13 -50.05 34.09
N VAL A 146 14.19 -49.39 34.76
CA VAL A 146 13.84 -49.69 36.16
C VAL A 146 13.16 -51.05 36.30
N GLY A 147 12.28 -51.42 35.36
CA GLY A 147 11.51 -52.66 35.38
C GLY A 147 12.33 -53.90 35.03
N TYR A 148 13.17 -53.83 33.99
CA TYR A 148 14.01 -54.94 33.54
C TYR A 148 15.41 -54.94 34.18
N GLY A 149 15.95 -53.78 34.54
CA GLY A 149 17.23 -53.69 35.25
C GLY A 149 17.20 -54.36 36.62
N LYS A 150 16.03 -54.41 37.27
CA LYS A 150 15.83 -55.16 38.53
C LYS A 150 15.76 -56.68 38.37
N ARG A 151 15.61 -57.23 37.16
CA ARG A 151 15.58 -58.70 36.93
C ARG A 151 16.96 -59.32 36.72
N ASN A 152 18.00 -58.50 36.55
CA ASN A 152 19.37 -58.95 36.32
C ASN A 152 20.29 -58.70 37.53
N PHE A 153 19.72 -58.47 38.72
CA PHE A 153 20.42 -58.46 40.02
C PHE A 153 19.79 -59.49 40.95
#